data_AF-A0A949N8J0-F1
#
_entry.id   AF-A0A949N8J0-F1
#
_cell.length_a   1.000
_cell.length_b   1.000
_cell.length_c   1.000
_cell.angle_alpha   90.00
_cell.angle_beta   90.00
_cell.angle_gamma   90.00
#
_symmetry.space_group_name_H-M   'P 1'
#
loop_
_entity.id
_entity.type
_entity.pdbx_description
1 polymer ?
#
loop_
_entity_poly.entity_id
_entity_poly.type
_entity_poly.pdbx_seq_one_letter_code
_entity_poly.pdbx_strand_id
1 'polypeptide(L)'
;MKVLLINGHQRYEGFAEGKLNQTIIDATEKQLAEAGHEVKTTIVESGYDIAEELGKYKWADAVFVQTPVYWMSVPYLFKKYIDEVYT
;
A
#
# COMPACT_ATOMS: atom_id res chain seq x y z
N MET A 1 7.10 16.50 -2.45
CA MET A 1 7.22 15.34 -3.37
C MET A 1 5.89 14.61 -3.40
N LYS A 2 5.71 13.76 -4.39
CA LYS A 2 4.53 12.93 -4.59
C LYS A 2 4.82 11.53 -4.07
N VAL A 3 4.09 11.07 -3.07
CA VAL A 3 4.34 9.79 -2.41
C VAL A 3 3.14 8.87 -2.60
N LEU A 4 3.40 7.67 -3.10
CA LEU A 4 2.41 6.60 -3.14
C LEU A 4 2.57 5.71 -1.90
N LEU A 5 1.53 5.61 -1.08
CA LEU A 5 1.45 4.68 0.04
C LEU A 5 0.69 3.44 -0.39
N ILE A 6 1.25 2.26 -0.12
CA ILE A 6 0.63 0.98 -0.44
C ILE A 6 0.45 0.20 0.85
N ASN A 7 -0.81 -0.04 1.22
CA ASN A 7 -1.18 -1.00 2.25
C ASN A 7 -1.33 -2.38 1.61
N GLY A 8 -0.29 -3.20 1.74
CA GLY A 8 -0.23 -4.58 1.25
C GLY A 8 -0.69 -5.62 2.26
N HIS A 9 -1.48 -5.24 3.27
CA HIS A 9 -2.12 -6.19 4.18
C HIS A 9 -3.22 -7.00 3.47
N GLN A 10 -3.43 -8.23 3.95
CA GLN A 10 -4.53 -9.09 3.57
C GLN A 10 -5.15 -9.66 4.86
N ARG A 11 -6.44 -9.48 5.06
CA ARG A 11 -7.16 -9.87 6.27
C ARG A 11 -7.27 -11.38 6.36
N TYR A 12 -6.90 -11.88 7.54
CA TYR A 12 -7.20 -13.24 7.97
C TYR A 12 -7.97 -13.15 9.28
N GLU A 13 -9.22 -13.56 9.25
CA GLU A 13 -10.13 -13.47 10.39
C GLU A 13 -9.57 -14.20 11.62
N GLY A 14 -9.57 -13.52 12.78
CA GLY A 14 -9.10 -14.06 14.06
C GLY A 14 -7.59 -14.14 14.22
N PHE A 15 -6.79 -13.86 13.18
CA PHE A 15 -5.33 -13.96 13.23
C PHE A 15 -4.63 -12.67 12.81
N ALA A 16 -5.09 -12.02 11.74
CA ALA A 16 -4.47 -10.81 11.21
C ALA A 16 -5.52 -9.83 10.66
N GLU A 17 -6.07 -9.03 11.55
CA GLU A 17 -7.12 -8.02 11.28
C GLU A 17 -6.61 -6.72 10.64
N GLY A 18 -5.31 -6.58 10.36
CA GLY A 18 -4.76 -5.45 9.59
C GLY A 18 -4.57 -4.13 10.32
N LYS A 19 -5.13 -3.98 11.52
CA LYS A 19 -5.15 -2.71 12.27
C LYS A 19 -3.79 -2.00 12.36
N LEU A 20 -2.71 -2.71 12.66
CA LEU A 20 -1.38 -2.10 12.75
C LEU A 20 -0.89 -1.54 11.41
N ASN A 21 -1.07 -2.26 10.30
CA ASN A 21 -0.67 -1.78 8.98
C ASN A 21 -1.47 -0.53 8.60
N GLN A 22 -2.78 -0.52 8.88
CA GLN A 22 -3.61 0.65 8.65
C GLN A 22 -3.17 1.84 9.50
N THR A 23 -2.90 1.63 10.80
CA THR A 23 -2.41 2.70 11.69
C THR A 23 -1.09 3.30 11.21
N ILE A 24 -0.17 2.48 10.70
CA ILE A 24 1.10 2.98 10.15
C ILE A 24 0.86 3.80 8.88
N ILE A 25 -0.04 3.36 8.00
CA ILE A 25 -0.42 4.10 6.79
C ILE A 25 -1.04 5.45 7.15
N ASP A 26 -2.01 5.47 8.07
CA ASP A 26 -2.69 6.70 8.50
C ASP A 26 -1.70 7.69 9.14
N ALA A 27 -0.78 7.18 9.98
CA ALA A 27 0.26 8.00 10.59
C ALA A 27 1.24 8.56 9.55
N THR A 28 1.61 7.74 8.56
CA THR A 28 2.53 8.12 7.48
C THR A 28 1.89 9.16 6.56
N GLU A 29 0.64 8.96 6.15
CA GLU A 29 -0.13 9.92 5.35
C GLU A 29 -0.20 11.27 6.06
N LYS A 30 -0.55 11.27 7.35
CA LYS A 30 -0.58 12.49 8.17
C LYS A 30 0.78 13.19 8.21
N GLN A 31 1.86 12.46 8.51
CA GLN A 31 3.20 13.04 8.61
C GLN A 31 3.68 13.63 7.28
N LEU A 32 3.44 12.94 6.17
CA LEU A 32 3.82 13.42 4.83
C LEU A 32 3.00 14.64 4.42
N ALA A 33 1.70 14.65 4.71
CA ALA A 33 0.83 15.80 4.45
C ALA A 33 1.28 17.03 5.26
N GLU A 34 1.58 16.85 6.55
CA GLU A 34 2.11 17.91 7.44
C GLU A 34 3.47 18.44 6.96
N ALA A 35 4.29 17.59 6.32
CA ALA A 35 5.55 17.98 5.69
C ALA A 35 5.39 18.64 4.30
N GLY A 36 4.15 18.85 3.82
CA GLY A 36 3.86 19.48 2.52
C GLY A 36 4.09 18.57 1.32
N HIS A 37 3.96 17.26 1.49
CA HIS A 37 4.00 16.28 0.39
C HIS A 37 2.60 15.95 -0.10
N GLU A 38 2.48 15.66 -1.40
CA GLU A 38 1.24 15.14 -1.97
C GLU A 38 1.23 13.63 -1.78
N VAL A 39 0.11 13.07 -1.30
CA VAL A 39 0.00 11.65 -0.98
C VAL A 39 -1.14 11.02 -1.78
N LYS A 40 -0.89 9.83 -2.32
CA LYS A 40 -1.93 8.92 -2.81
C LYS A 40 -1.79 7.59 -2.10
N THR A 41 -2.91 6.92 -1.86
CA THR A 41 -2.94 5.66 -1.13
C THR A 41 -3.59 4.56 -1.96
N THR A 42 -3.05 3.35 -1.88
CA THR A 42 -3.65 2.12 -2.40
C THR A 42 -3.81 1.14 -1.25
N ILE A 43 -5.02 0.63 -1.05
CA ILE A 43 -5.30 -0.47 -0.13
C ILE A 43 -5.56 -1.69 -0.99
N VAL A 44 -4.60 -2.61 -1.02
CA VAL A 44 -4.62 -3.75 -1.97
C VAL A 44 -5.82 -4.65 -1.71
N GLU A 45 -6.22 -4.82 -0.46
CA GLU A 45 -7.42 -5.58 -0.06
C GLU A 45 -8.73 -5.00 -0.63
N SER A 46 -8.81 -3.70 -0.85
CA SER A 46 -10.00 -3.04 -1.41
C SER A 46 -10.18 -3.26 -2.91
N GLY A 47 -9.24 -3.93 -3.57
CA GLY A 47 -9.16 -4.03 -5.03
C GLY A 47 -8.53 -2.80 -5.67
N TYR A 48 -8.11 -2.95 -6.92
CA TYR A 48 -7.38 -1.94 -7.68
C TYR A 48 -7.60 -2.14 -9.19
N ASP A 49 -7.52 -1.05 -9.95
CA ASP A 49 -7.43 -1.08 -11.41
C ASP A 49 -5.98 -0.93 -11.86
N ILE A 50 -5.54 -1.77 -12.80
CA ILE A 50 -4.13 -1.82 -13.22
C ILE A 50 -3.70 -0.47 -13.85
N ALA A 51 -4.55 0.14 -14.68
CA ALA A 51 -4.19 1.39 -15.35
C ALA A 51 -4.11 2.56 -14.36
N GLU A 52 -5.01 2.60 -13.37
CA GLU A 52 -4.95 3.57 -12.28
C GLU A 52 -3.68 3.43 -11.44
N GLU A 53 -3.31 2.20 -11.07
CA GLU A 53 -2.08 1.94 -10.30
C GLU A 53 -0.83 2.33 -11.07
N LEU A 54 -0.73 1.97 -12.36
CA LEU A 54 0.35 2.44 -13.24
C LEU A 54 0.41 3.97 -13.31
N GLY A 55 -0.74 4.64 -13.29
CA GLY A 55 -0.83 6.10 -13.20
C GLY A 55 -0.28 6.64 -11.88
N LYS A 56 -0.57 5.98 -10.75
CA LYS A 56 -0.01 6.32 -9.44
C LYS A 56 1.51 6.13 -9.40
N TYR A 57 2.02 5.03 -9.95
CA TYR A 57 3.47 4.80 -10.07
C TYR A 57 4.17 5.88 -10.89
N LYS A 58 3.62 6.25 -12.05
CA LYS A 58 4.19 7.33 -12.88
C LYS A 58 4.12 8.70 -12.22
N TRP A 59 3.13 8.93 -11.37
CA TRP A 59 2.94 10.18 -10.65
C TRP A 59 3.87 10.31 -9.44
N ALA A 60 4.24 9.20 -8.79
CA ALA A 60 4.98 9.20 -7.54
C ALA A 60 6.49 9.40 -7.73
N ASP A 61 7.09 10.24 -6.89
CA ASP A 61 8.54 10.37 -6.72
C ASP A 61 9.10 9.26 -5.81
N ALA A 62 8.27 8.78 -4.87
CA ALA A 62 8.61 7.72 -3.93
C ALA A 62 7.41 6.81 -3.65
N VAL A 63 7.69 5.52 -3.40
CA VAL A 63 6.67 4.52 -3.05
C VAL A 63 7.01 3.95 -1.67
N PHE A 64 6.08 4.09 -0.73
CA PHE A 64 6.16 3.52 0.61
C PHE A 64 5.22 2.32 0.68
N VAL A 65 5.79 1.15 0.96
CA VAL A 65 5.04 -0.10 1.06
C VAL A 65 4.99 -0.53 2.52
N GLN A 66 3.78 -0.57 3.08
CA GLN A 66 3.51 -1.16 4.38
C GLN A 66 2.81 -2.50 4.19
N THR A 67 3.44 -3.56 4.65
CA THR A 67 2.90 -4.92 4.53
C THR A 67 3.32 -5.77 5.72
N PRO A 68 2.44 -6.65 6.24
CA PRO A 68 2.85 -7.64 7.23
C PRO A 68 3.68 -8.74 6.57
N VAL A 69 4.41 -9.50 7.39
CA VAL A 69 5.08 -10.72 6.93
C VAL A 69 4.15 -11.92 7.14
N TYR A 70 3.75 -12.57 6.06
CA TYR A 70 3.09 -13.87 6.08
C TYR A 70 4.01 -14.93 5.48
N TRP A 71 4.27 -15.99 6.27
CA TRP A 71 5.13 -17.11 5.85
C TRP A 71 6.47 -16.65 5.25
N MET A 72 7.18 -15.78 5.97
CA MET A 72 8.48 -15.21 5.59
C MET A 72 8.47 -14.32 4.33
N SER A 73 7.30 -13.94 3.82
CA SER A 73 7.16 -13.08 2.64
C SER A 73 5.97 -12.11 2.77
N VAL A 74 5.69 -11.40 1.69
CA VAL A 74 4.50 -10.56 1.56
C VAL A 74 3.23 -11.41 1.43
N PRO A 75 2.05 -10.89 1.82
CA PRO A 75 0.78 -11.56 1.61
C PRO A 75 0.53 -11.88 0.13
N TYR A 76 -0.20 -12.97 -0.12
CA TYR A 76 -0.54 -13.40 -1.49
C TYR A 76 -1.18 -12.27 -2.31
N LEU A 77 -2.12 -11.54 -1.72
CA LEU A 77 -2.82 -10.47 -2.44
C LEU A 77 -1.86 -9.35 -2.86
N PHE A 78 -0.89 -9.01 -2.02
CA PHE A 78 0.12 -8.02 -2.40
C PHE A 78 1.11 -8.58 -3.42
N LYS A 79 1.47 -9.86 -3.36
CA LYS A 79 2.25 -10.51 -4.42
C LYS A 79 1.52 -10.48 -5.77
N LYS A 80 0.22 -10.75 -5.76
CA LYS A 80 -0.64 -10.66 -6.96
C LYS A 80 -0.65 -9.25 -7.53
N TYR A 81 -0.80 -8.23 -6.68
CA TYR A 81 -0.71 -6.83 -7.08
C TYR A 81 0.62 -6.51 -7.78
N ILE A 82 1.75 -6.97 -7.22
CA ILE A 82 3.06 -6.78 -7.84
C ILE A 82 3.08 -7.45 -9.22
N ASP A 83 2.61 -8.69 -9.33
CA ASP A 83 2.62 -9.43 -10.60
C ASP A 83 1.75 -8.78 -11.68
N GLU A 84 0.59 -8.23 -11.32
CA GLU A 84 -0.35 -7.62 -12.26
C GLU A 84 0.02 -6.18 -12.65
N VAL A 85 0.63 -5.41 -11.74
CA VAL A 85 0.92 -3.99 -11.97
C VAL A 85 2.32 -3.77 -12.54
N TYR A 86 3.29 -4.65 -12.23
CA TYR A 86 4.69 -4.44 -12.64
C TYR A 86 5.04 -5.14 -13.96
N THR A 87 4.11 -5.93 -14.50
CA THR A 87 4.26 -6.65 -15.77
C THR A 87 3.50 -5.93 -16.88
#